data_AF-A0A3D2Q036-F1
#
_entry.id   AF-A0A3D2Q036-F1
#
_cell.length_a   1.000
_cell.length_b   1.000
_cell.length_c   1.000
_cell.angle_alpha   90.00
_cell.angle_beta   90.00
_cell.angle_gamma   90.00
#
_symmetry.space_group_name_H-M   'P 1'
#
loop_
_entity.id
_entity.type
_entity.pdbx_description
1 polymer ?
#
loop_
_entity_poly.entity_id
_entity_poly.type
_entity_poly.pdbx_seq_one_letter_code
_entity_poly.pdbx_strand_id
1 'polypeptide(L)'
;MKNFLKKFTFEYKHQKALTDFKVKMQRLYNLGDDELKYVYITIQTKYEKKKDMLTLSLFVIALATIMNVWNKFFTFIKMVFEYTETLSGNYYDVVKISIEISFIIAASITVVVLAYVLKTMKDIRELKKKITMIESVIEERK
;
A
#
# COMPACT_ATOMS: atom_id res chain seq x y z
N MET A 1 -24.77 -15.26 -20.32
CA MET A 1 -24.36 -13.99 -19.65
C MET A 1 -24.88 -13.81 -18.22
N LYS A 2 -26.13 -14.18 -17.88
CA LYS A 2 -26.70 -13.98 -16.51
C LYS A 2 -25.87 -14.56 -15.34
N ASN A 3 -25.20 -15.71 -15.52
CA ASN A 3 -24.38 -16.33 -14.46
C ASN A 3 -23.04 -15.61 -14.19
N PHE A 4 -22.53 -14.82 -15.13
CA PHE A 4 -21.28 -14.06 -14.94
C PHE A 4 -21.54 -12.76 -14.16
N LEU A 5 -22.69 -12.12 -14.39
CA LEU A 5 -23.09 -10.89 -13.69
C LEU A 5 -23.41 -11.15 -12.21
N LYS A 6 -23.99 -12.32 -11.87
CA LYS A 6 -24.21 -12.73 -10.47
C LYS A 6 -22.90 -12.77 -9.65
N LYS A 7 -21.75 -13.08 -10.27
CA LYS A 7 -20.45 -13.09 -9.58
C LYS A 7 -19.95 -11.70 -9.19
N PHE A 8 -20.47 -10.65 -9.84
CA PHE A 8 -20.13 -9.25 -9.56
C PHE A 8 -21.08 -8.58 -8.56
N THR A 9 -22.24 -9.19 -8.29
CA THR A 9 -23.19 -8.70 -7.29
C THR A 9 -22.56 -8.67 -5.90
N PHE A 10 -22.82 -7.59 -5.16
CA PHE A 10 -22.33 -7.40 -3.79
C PHE A 10 -22.67 -8.59 -2.88
N GLU A 11 -23.88 -9.14 -3.01
CA GLU A 11 -24.33 -10.32 -2.27
C GLU A 11 -23.43 -11.54 -2.53
N TYR A 12 -23.07 -11.82 -3.78
CA TYR A 12 -22.19 -12.94 -4.10
C TYR A 12 -20.78 -12.74 -3.54
N LYS A 13 -20.22 -11.52 -3.62
CA LYS A 13 -18.91 -11.20 -3.03
C LYS A 13 -18.93 -11.34 -1.51
N HIS A 14 -20.00 -10.88 -0.86
CA HIS A 14 -20.19 -10.99 0.57
C HIS A 14 -20.36 -12.44 1.02
N GLN A 15 -21.24 -13.19 0.35
CA GLN A 15 -21.51 -14.59 0.65
C GLN A 15 -20.27 -15.47 0.43
N LYS A 16 -19.49 -15.23 -0.64
CA LYS A 16 -18.21 -15.89 -0.85
C LYS A 16 -17.20 -15.57 0.26
N ALA A 17 -17.05 -14.30 0.64
CA ALA A 17 -16.15 -13.90 1.71
C ALA A 17 -16.54 -14.54 3.06
N LEU A 18 -17.84 -14.71 3.31
CA LEU A 18 -18.38 -15.32 4.52
C LEU A 18 -18.17 -16.84 4.53
N THR A 19 -18.35 -17.53 3.40
CA THR A 19 -18.01 -18.94 3.25
C THR A 19 -16.51 -19.18 3.44
N ASP A 20 -15.66 -18.36 2.81
CA ASP A 20 -14.20 -18.45 2.98
C ASP A 20 -13.79 -18.19 4.44
N PHE A 21 -14.49 -17.30 5.13
CA PHE A 21 -14.30 -17.05 6.56
C PHE A 21 -14.71 -18.26 7.40
N LYS A 22 -15.87 -18.86 7.18
CA LYS A 22 -16.33 -20.06 7.89
C LYS A 22 -15.37 -21.23 7.74
N VAL A 23 -14.86 -21.49 6.52
CA VAL A 23 -13.87 -22.55 6.26
C VAL A 23 -12.57 -22.29 7.04
N LYS A 24 -12.12 -21.03 7.10
CA LYS A 24 -10.94 -20.66 7.89
C LYS A 24 -11.17 -20.82 9.39
N MET A 25 -12.35 -20.46 9.92
CA MET A 25 -12.71 -20.67 11.33
C MET A 25 -12.66 -22.15 11.66
N GLN A 26 -13.32 -22.98 10.85
CA GLN A 26 -13.41 -24.41 11.10
C GLN A 26 -12.02 -25.08 11.10
N ARG A 27 -11.10 -24.64 10.23
CA ARG A 27 -9.71 -25.09 10.31
C ARG A 27 -9.08 -24.71 11.64
N LEU A 28 -9.21 -23.45 12.07
CA LEU A 28 -8.67 -22.99 13.35
C LEU A 28 -9.29 -23.70 14.56
N TYR A 29 -10.57 -24.08 14.54
CA TYR A 29 -11.19 -24.92 15.59
C TYR A 29 -10.70 -26.37 15.60
N ASN A 30 -10.19 -26.88 14.48
CA ASN A 30 -9.69 -28.25 14.41
C ASN A 30 -8.21 -28.35 14.77
N LEU A 31 -7.50 -27.23 14.91
CA LEU A 31 -6.10 -27.22 15.36
C LEU A 31 -5.99 -27.56 16.85
N GLY A 32 -4.95 -28.29 17.22
CA GLY A 32 -4.56 -28.47 18.63
C GLY A 32 -4.11 -27.13 19.25
N ASP A 33 -4.17 -27.01 20.57
CA ASP A 33 -3.94 -25.73 21.27
C ASP A 33 -2.52 -25.17 21.05
N ASP A 34 -1.51 -26.04 21.05
CA ASP A 34 -0.12 -25.66 20.74
C ASP A 34 0.05 -25.17 19.30
N GLU A 35 -0.65 -25.80 18.35
CA GLU A 35 -0.61 -25.44 16.94
C GLU A 35 -1.32 -24.10 16.71
N LEU A 36 -2.45 -23.88 17.37
CA LEU A 36 -3.20 -22.62 17.34
C LEU A 36 -2.34 -21.46 17.90
N LYS A 37 -1.63 -21.71 19.00
CA LYS A 37 -0.69 -20.75 19.60
C LYS A 37 0.49 -20.44 18.68
N TYR A 38 1.05 -21.44 18.01
CA TYR A 38 2.11 -21.24 17.01
C TYR A 38 1.63 -20.38 15.83
N VAL A 39 0.43 -20.65 15.31
CA VAL A 39 -0.18 -19.88 14.22
C VAL A 39 -0.43 -18.43 14.66
N TYR A 40 -0.94 -18.23 15.88
CA TYR A 40 -1.14 -16.91 16.45
C TYR A 40 0.16 -16.11 16.50
N ILE A 41 1.22 -16.65 17.13
CA ILE A 41 2.52 -15.99 17.26
C ILE A 41 3.09 -15.66 15.87
N THR A 42 3.05 -16.61 14.94
CA THR A 42 3.57 -16.43 13.58
C THR A 42 2.88 -15.27 12.85
N ILE A 43 1.55 -15.19 12.93
CA ILE A 43 0.78 -14.13 12.28
C ILE A 43 1.01 -12.79 12.99
N GLN A 44 1.09 -12.77 14.32
CA GLN A 44 1.37 -11.58 15.11
C GLN A 44 2.75 -11.00 14.79
N THR A 45 3.79 -11.83 14.75
CA THR A 45 5.14 -11.40 14.34
C THR A 45 5.15 -10.83 12.93
N LYS A 46 4.41 -11.45 12.00
CA LYS A 46 4.30 -10.96 10.62
C LYS A 46 3.55 -9.62 10.54
N TYR A 47 2.55 -9.41 11.39
CA TYR A 47 1.81 -8.16 11.51
C TYR A 47 2.71 -7.03 12.01
N GLU A 48 3.42 -7.23 13.12
CA GLU A 48 4.33 -6.22 13.67
C GLU A 48 5.44 -5.88 12.67
N LYS A 49 6.08 -6.89 12.06
CA LYS A 49 7.11 -6.66 11.04
C LYS A 49 6.61 -5.81 9.87
N LYS A 50 5.40 -6.07 9.36
CA LYS A 50 4.83 -5.27 8.26
C LYS A 50 4.45 -3.87 8.70
N LYS A 51 3.94 -3.70 9.92
CA LYS A 51 3.63 -2.40 10.51
C LYS A 51 4.90 -1.56 10.68
N ASP A 52 5.96 -2.15 11.23
CA ASP A 52 7.25 -1.47 11.41
C ASP A 52 7.88 -1.10 10.06
N MET A 53 7.81 -2.00 9.08
CA MET A 53 8.28 -1.71 7.72
C MET A 53 7.51 -0.55 7.08
N LEU A 54 6.20 -0.45 7.30
CA LEU A 54 5.40 0.68 6.85
C LEU A 54 5.85 1.98 7.54
N THR A 55 5.99 1.97 8.86
CA THR A 55 6.45 3.13 9.64
C THR A 55 7.83 3.61 9.19
N LEU A 56 8.79 2.70 9.02
CA LEU A 56 10.13 3.00 8.51
C LEU A 56 10.06 3.56 7.09
N SER A 57 9.23 2.99 6.22
CA SER A 57 9.08 3.50 4.85
C SER A 57 8.53 4.93 4.83
N LEU A 58 7.55 5.25 5.68
CA LEU A 58 7.01 6.61 5.80
C LEU A 58 8.07 7.58 6.33
N PHE A 59 8.87 7.15 7.31
CA PHE A 59 9.97 7.95 7.83
C PHE A 59 11.02 8.24 6.76
N VAL A 60 11.43 7.23 5.99
CA VAL A 60 12.37 7.39 4.86
C VAL A 60 11.80 8.31 3.78
N ILE A 61 10.52 8.19 3.43
CA ILE A 61 9.88 9.07 2.45
C ILE A 61 9.87 10.52 2.96
N ALA A 62 9.53 10.74 4.23
CA ALA A 62 9.56 12.06 4.84
C ALA A 62 10.98 12.66 4.81
N LEU A 63 11.99 11.88 5.19
CA LEU A 63 13.39 12.30 5.11
C LEU A 63 13.84 12.58 3.67
N ALA A 64 13.53 11.71 2.72
CA ALA A 64 13.91 11.88 1.32
C ALA A 64 13.30 13.14 0.70
N THR A 65 12.04 13.41 1.07
CA THR A 65 11.33 14.65 0.72
C THR A 65 12.15 15.84 1.23
N ILE A 66 12.46 15.88 2.53
CA ILE A 66 13.18 16.99 3.16
C ILE A 66 14.64 17.14 2.65
N MET A 67 15.40 16.06 2.50
CA MET A 67 16.88 16.14 2.47
C MET A 67 17.56 16.19 1.10
N ASN A 68 16.91 15.93 -0.03
CA ASN A 68 17.64 16.01 -1.31
C ASN A 68 16.75 16.07 -2.55
N VAL A 69 15.55 15.47 -2.47
CA VAL A 69 14.64 15.42 -3.62
C VAL A 69 14.13 16.82 -3.96
N TRP A 70 13.75 17.63 -2.97
CA TRP A 70 13.36 19.02 -3.19
C TRP A 70 14.51 19.85 -3.77
N ASN A 71 15.72 19.71 -3.23
CA ASN A 71 16.87 20.49 -3.72
C ASN A 71 17.15 20.20 -5.20
N LYS A 72 17.14 18.92 -5.60
CA LYS A 72 17.31 18.52 -7.00
C LYS A 72 16.17 18.97 -7.90
N PHE A 73 14.94 18.95 -7.40
CA PHE A 73 13.77 19.46 -8.12
C PHE A 73 13.87 20.96 -8.37
N PHE A 74 14.16 21.76 -7.34
CA PHE A 74 14.34 23.21 -7.48
C PHE A 74 15.54 23.55 -8.36
N THR A 75 16.64 22.79 -8.27
CA THR A 75 17.81 22.96 -9.14
C THR A 75 17.47 22.67 -10.60
N PHE A 76 16.67 21.65 -10.88
CA PHE A 76 16.17 21.36 -12.23
C PHE A 76 15.31 22.51 -12.76
N ILE A 77 14.35 23.01 -11.96
CA ILE A 77 13.53 24.17 -12.33
C ILE A 77 14.43 25.38 -12.61
N LYS A 78 15.42 25.65 -11.76
CA LYS A 78 16.38 26.75 -11.94
C LYS A 78 17.16 26.62 -13.25
N MET A 79 17.67 25.42 -13.56
CA MET A 79 18.37 25.16 -14.83
C MET A 79 17.47 25.38 -16.05
N VAL A 80 16.19 25.00 -15.98
CA VAL A 80 15.22 25.27 -17.06
C VAL A 80 15.04 26.77 -17.27
N PHE A 81 14.96 27.57 -16.19
CA PHE A 81 14.90 29.04 -16.29
C PHE A 81 16.20 29.65 -16.86
N GLU A 82 17.37 29.24 -16.37
CA GLU A 82 18.67 29.74 -16.83
C GLU A 82 18.95 29.39 -18.31
N TYR A 83 18.60 28.17 -18.74
CA TYR A 83 18.79 27.74 -20.13
C TYR A 83 17.91 28.51 -21.12
N THR A 84 16.74 28.93 -20.66
CA THR A 84 15.76 29.59 -21.51
C THR A 84 16.10 31.08 -21.69
N GLU A 85 16.72 31.74 -20.70
CA GLU A 85 17.30 33.09 -20.84
C GLU A 85 18.39 33.19 -21.93
N THR A 86 19.09 32.08 -22.25
CA THR A 86 20.13 32.06 -23.29
C THR A 86 19.61 31.81 -24.71
N LEU A 87 18.32 31.49 -24.89
CA LEU A 87 17.71 31.19 -26.19
C LEU A 87 17.00 32.44 -26.75
N SER A 88 17.48 32.95 -27.89
CA SER A 88 16.92 34.10 -28.62
C SER A 88 15.63 33.77 -29.42
N GLY A 89 14.90 32.72 -29.05
CA GLY A 89 13.69 32.22 -29.71
C GLY A 89 12.56 31.90 -28.72
N ASN A 90 11.54 31.12 -29.12
CA ASN A 90 10.29 30.87 -28.37
C ASN A 90 10.48 30.14 -27.01
N TYR A 91 11.07 30.86 -26.05
CA TYR A 91 11.36 30.52 -24.65
C TYR A 91 10.21 29.79 -23.97
N TYR A 92 8.98 30.26 -24.24
CA TYR A 92 7.77 29.82 -23.57
C TYR A 92 7.47 28.34 -23.81
N ASP A 93 7.70 27.84 -25.03
CA ASP A 93 7.42 26.45 -25.37
C ASP A 93 8.39 25.48 -24.68
N VAL A 94 9.67 25.85 -24.58
CA VAL A 94 10.70 25.03 -23.94
C VAL A 94 10.46 24.93 -22.43
N VAL A 95 10.14 26.04 -21.78
CA VAL A 95 9.79 26.05 -20.34
C VAL A 95 8.54 25.20 -20.09
N LYS A 96 7.49 25.39 -20.89
CA LYS A 96 6.22 24.68 -20.73
C LYS A 96 6.39 23.17 -20.84
N ILE A 97 7.05 22.69 -21.89
CA ILE A 97 7.29 21.24 -22.11
C ILE A 97 8.14 20.66 -20.98
N SER A 98 9.16 21.39 -20.51
CA SER A 98 10.03 20.93 -19.42
C SER A 98 9.28 20.77 -18.09
N ILE A 99 8.38 21.71 -17.78
CA ILE A 99 7.52 21.64 -16.59
C ILE A 99 6.53 20.48 -16.72
N GLU A 100 5.91 20.29 -17.88
CA GLU A 100 4.97 19.18 -18.11
C GLU A 100 5.64 17.81 -17.92
N ILE A 101 6.83 17.60 -18.48
CA ILE A 101 7.59 16.35 -18.32
C ILE A 101 7.97 16.13 -16.84
N SER A 102 8.45 17.18 -16.16
CA SER A 102 8.80 17.11 -14.74
C SER A 102 7.59 16.75 -13.87
N PHE A 103 6.44 17.36 -14.17
CA PHE A 103 5.18 17.08 -13.49
C PHE A 103 4.73 15.62 -13.69
N ILE A 104 4.82 15.10 -14.92
CA ILE A 104 4.48 13.70 -15.23
C ILE A 104 5.38 12.74 -14.45
N ILE A 105 6.68 13.01 -14.40
CA ILE A 105 7.64 12.18 -13.64
C ILE A 105 7.30 12.22 -12.16
N ALA A 106 7.12 13.40 -11.57
CA ALA A 106 6.78 13.55 -10.16
C ALA A 106 5.44 12.87 -9.81
N ALA A 107 4.43 13.04 -10.66
CA ALA A 107 3.12 12.39 -10.49
C ALA A 107 3.25 10.86 -10.56
N SER A 108 4.03 10.32 -11.51
CA SER A 108 4.24 8.88 -11.65
C SER A 108 4.91 8.26 -10.40
N ILE A 109 5.94 8.91 -9.86
CA ILE A 109 6.63 8.47 -8.63
C ILE A 109 5.64 8.50 -7.46
N THR A 110 4.86 9.56 -7.34
CA THR A 110 3.85 9.71 -6.27
C THR A 110 2.81 8.58 -6.33
N VAL A 111 2.32 8.24 -7.52
CA VAL A 111 1.35 7.14 -7.71
C VAL A 111 1.96 5.80 -7.31
N VAL A 112 3.21 5.51 -7.67
CA VAL A 112 3.89 4.26 -7.29
C VAL A 112 4.04 4.14 -5.78
N VAL A 113 4.50 5.22 -5.12
CA VAL A 113 4.64 5.26 -3.66
C VAL A 113 3.28 5.06 -2.98
N LEU A 114 2.24 5.76 -3.44
CA LEU A 114 0.89 5.63 -2.90
C LEU A 114 0.34 4.21 -3.05
N ALA A 115 0.52 3.60 -4.23
CA ALA A 115 0.11 2.22 -4.49
C ALA A 115 0.82 1.22 -3.55
N TYR A 116 2.12 1.41 -3.32
CA TYR A 116 2.89 0.60 -2.37
C TYR A 116 2.37 0.73 -0.93
N VAL A 117 2.09 1.96 -0.47
CA VAL A 117 1.54 2.23 0.87
C VAL A 117 0.16 1.58 1.03
N LEU A 118 -0.74 1.77 0.06
CA LEU A 118 -2.09 1.20 0.09
C LEU A 118 -2.06 -0.34 0.12
N LYS A 119 -1.18 -0.96 -0.66
CA LYS A 119 -1.00 -2.42 -0.65
C LYS A 119 -0.54 -2.91 0.72
N THR A 120 0.45 -2.23 1.31
CA THR A 120 0.97 -2.59 2.63
C THR A 120 -0.07 -2.43 3.73
N MET A 121 -0.85 -1.35 3.71
CA MET A 121 -1.97 -1.15 4.64
C MET A 121 -3.03 -2.25 4.51
N LYS A 122 -3.34 -2.67 3.28
CA LYS A 122 -4.28 -3.76 3.03
C LYS A 122 -3.78 -5.09 3.62
N ASP A 123 -2.51 -5.42 3.41
CA ASP A 123 -1.89 -6.61 3.98
C ASP A 123 -1.93 -6.61 5.51
N ILE A 124 -1.60 -5.47 6.13
CA ILE A 124 -1.64 -5.29 7.60
C ILE A 124 -3.07 -5.50 8.11
N ARG A 125 -4.07 -4.93 7.43
CA ARG A 125 -5.48 -5.10 7.79
C ARG A 125 -5.92 -6.56 7.68
N GLU A 126 -5.48 -7.28 6.66
CA GLU A 126 -5.78 -8.71 6.51
C GLU A 126 -5.12 -9.56 7.60
N LEU A 127 -3.89 -9.23 8.00
CA LEU A 127 -3.22 -9.89 9.12
C LEU A 127 -3.95 -9.62 10.44
N LYS A 128 -4.33 -8.36 10.72
CA LYS A 128 -5.11 -8.01 11.91
C LYS A 128 -6.42 -8.78 12.00
N LYS A 129 -7.15 -8.91 10.88
CA LYS A 129 -8.36 -9.75 10.83
C LYS A 129 -8.10 -11.20 11.20
N LYS A 130 -6.99 -11.79 10.75
CA LYS A 130 -6.62 -13.17 11.09
C LYS A 130 -6.26 -13.32 12.56
N ILE A 131 -5.58 -12.34 13.15
CA ILE A 131 -5.26 -12.31 14.58
C ILE A 131 -6.56 -12.33 15.39
N THR A 132 -7.47 -11.40 15.12
CA THR A 132 -8.78 -11.32 15.81
C THR A 132 -9.60 -12.60 15.69
N MET A 133 -9.53 -13.25 14.53
CA MET A 133 -10.20 -14.53 14.27
C MET A 133 -9.63 -15.67 15.12
N ILE A 134 -8.33 -15.67 15.39
CA ILE A 134 -7.69 -16.67 16.24
C ILE A 134 -7.96 -16.36 17.71
N GLU A 135 -7.92 -15.09 18.10
CA GLU A 135 -8.26 -14.63 19.46
C GLU A 135 -9.67 -15.07 19.84
N SER A 136 -10.66 -14.91 18.95
CA SER A 136 -12.03 -15.38 19.21
C SER A 136 -12.11 -16.90 19.41
N VAL A 137 -11.34 -17.69 18.64
CA VAL A 137 -11.30 -19.16 18.83
C VAL A 137 -10.66 -19.52 20.17
N ILE A 138 -9.60 -18.82 20.58
CA ILE A 138 -8.94 -19.06 21.87
C ILE A 138 -9.87 -18.69 23.04
N GLU A 139 -10.60 -17.59 22.94
CA GLU A 139 -11.58 -17.17 23.96
C GLU A 139 -12.74 -18.16 24.09
N GLU A 140 -13.24 -18.71 22.99
CA GLU A 140 -14.34 -19.69 23.02
C GLU A 140 -13.94 -21.09 23.53
N ARG A 141 -12.65 -21.44 23.50
CA ARG A 141 -12.13 -22.73 24.01
C ARG A 141 -11.73 -22.70 25.49
N LYS A 142 -11.60 -21.51 26.08
CA LYS A 142 -11.30 -21.33 27.50
C LYS A 142 -12.52 -21.56 28.37
#